data_AF-A0A1M3D0X4-F1
#
_entry.id   AF-A0A1M3D0X4-F1
#
_cell.length_a   1.000
_cell.length_b   1.000
_cell.length_c   1.000
_cell.angle_alpha   90.00
_cell.angle_beta   90.00
_cell.angle_gamma   90.00
#
_symmetry.space_group_name_H-M   'P 1'
#
loop_
_entity.id
_entity.type
_entity.pdbx_description
1 polymer ?
#
loop_
_entity_poly.entity_id
_entity_poly.type
_entity_poly.pdbx_seq_one_letter_code
_entity_poly.pdbx_strand_id
1 'polypeptide(L)'
;MLGYGLAVLGLSISDFDSLTPPEFDFACLAHLEEQKEMARGEWNRARFMARFFLLPYAKKEIQITDIAKFDWDLVESVESVSKPNSREAFLEAVEKLK
;
A
#
# COMPACT_ATOMS: atom_id res chain seq x y z
N MET A 1 -0.46 -20.91 -20.11
CA MET A 1 0.29 -20.96 -18.84
C MET A 1 1.80 -20.97 -19.04
N LEU A 2 2.38 -21.91 -19.81
CA LEU A 2 3.85 -22.01 -20.03
C LEU A 2 4.53 -20.67 -20.37
N GLY A 3 4.06 -19.96 -21.41
CA GLY A 3 4.66 -18.68 -21.82
C GLY A 3 4.62 -17.59 -20.74
N TYR A 4 3.57 -17.57 -19.92
CA TYR A 4 3.48 -16.64 -18.79
C TYR A 4 4.44 -17.03 -17.66
N GLY A 5 4.52 -18.32 -17.34
CA GLY A 5 5.46 -18.84 -16.34
C GLY A 5 6.92 -18.56 -16.67
N LEU A 6 7.32 -18.77 -17.93
CA LEU A 6 8.70 -18.54 -18.35
C LEU A 6 9.02 -17.04 -18.54
N ALA A 7 8.16 -16.29 -19.21
CA ALA A 7 8.48 -14.91 -19.61
C ALA A 7 8.14 -13.85 -18.56
N VAL A 8 7.06 -14.05 -17.79
CA VAL A 8 6.57 -13.05 -16.83
C VAL A 8 7.04 -13.39 -15.42
N LEU A 9 6.82 -14.64 -14.98
CA LEU A 9 7.29 -15.08 -13.66
C LEU A 9 8.78 -15.39 -13.63
N GLY A 10 9.43 -15.59 -14.79
CA GLY A 10 10.86 -15.88 -14.88
C GLY A 10 11.24 -17.29 -14.41
N LEU A 11 10.28 -18.23 -14.41
CA LEU A 11 10.54 -19.62 -14.04
C LEU A 11 11.42 -20.31 -15.07
N SER A 12 12.26 -21.25 -14.64
CA SER A 12 12.90 -22.17 -15.56
C SER A 12 11.89 -23.20 -16.07
N ILE A 13 12.19 -23.84 -17.22
CA ILE A 13 11.35 -24.92 -17.76
C ILE A 13 11.25 -26.09 -16.77
N SER A 14 12.35 -26.44 -16.11
CA SER A 14 12.35 -27.50 -15.09
C SER A 14 11.49 -27.17 -13.88
N ASP A 15 11.49 -25.91 -13.43
CA ASP A 15 10.67 -25.50 -12.28
C ASP A 15 9.19 -25.52 -12.65
N PHE A 16 8.86 -25.03 -13.85
CA PHE A 16 7.49 -25.06 -14.36
C PHE A 16 6.94 -26.48 -14.51
N ASP A 17 7.74 -27.41 -15.05
CA ASP A 17 7.32 -28.81 -15.21
C ASP A 17 7.16 -29.54 -13.87
N SER A 18 7.84 -29.06 -12.82
CA SER A 18 7.73 -29.62 -11.46
C SER A 18 6.54 -29.10 -10.66
N LEU A 19 5.98 -27.94 -11.04
CA LEU A 19 4.88 -27.30 -10.35
C LEU A 19 3.54 -27.96 -10.68
N THR A 20 2.72 -28.16 -9.65
CA THR A 20 1.33 -28.54 -9.86
C THR A 20 0.51 -27.32 -10.33
N PRO A 21 -0.58 -27.51 -11.10
CA PRO A 21 -1.44 -26.41 -11.51
C PRO A 21 -1.88 -25.44 -10.39
N PRO A 22 -2.30 -25.90 -9.18
CA PRO A 22 -2.64 -24.97 -8.11
C PRO A 22 -1.44 -24.20 -7.55
N GLU A 23 -0.25 -24.81 -7.47
CA GLU A 23 0.97 -24.09 -7.06
C GLU A 23 1.36 -23.00 -8.07
N PHE A 24 1.17 -23.28 -9.36
CA PHE A 24 1.36 -22.28 -10.40
C PHE A 24 0.37 -21.11 -10.28
N ASP A 25 -0.90 -21.38 -9.93
CA ASP A 25 -1.88 -20.32 -9.67
C ASP A 25 -1.49 -19.45 -8.48
N PHE A 26 -0.99 -20.05 -7.38
CA PHE A 26 -0.48 -19.30 -6.25
C PHE A 26 0.73 -18.43 -6.62
N ALA A 27 1.65 -18.93 -7.44
CA ALA A 27 2.77 -18.15 -7.94
C ALA A 27 2.30 -16.94 -8.78
N CYS A 28 1.27 -17.13 -9.62
CA CYS A 28 0.68 -16.05 -10.39
C CYS A 28 0.02 -14.99 -9.51
N LEU A 29 -0.71 -15.41 -8.46
CA LEU A 29 -1.35 -14.52 -7.51
C LEU A 29 -0.32 -13.70 -6.72
N ALA A 30 0.74 -14.34 -6.22
CA ALA A 30 1.82 -13.68 -5.51
C ALA A 30 2.50 -12.62 -6.40
N HIS A 31 2.78 -12.95 -7.67
CA HIS A 31 3.34 -11.98 -8.61
C HIS A 31 2.39 -10.80 -8.87
N LEU A 32 1.09 -11.06 -9.03
CA LEU A 32 0.11 -9.99 -9.21
C LEU A 32 0.06 -9.05 -8.00
N GLU A 33 0.17 -9.59 -6.79
CA GLU A 33 0.21 -8.80 -5.56
C GLU A 33 1.48 -7.95 -5.47
N GLU A 34 2.64 -8.54 -5.80
CA GLU A 34 3.91 -7.81 -5.88
C GLU A 34 3.84 -6.64 -6.87
N GLN A 35 3.29 -6.86 -8.07
CA GLN A 35 3.10 -5.80 -9.08
C GLN A 35 2.21 -4.68 -8.58
N LYS A 36 1.11 -5.01 -7.88
CA LYS A 36 0.23 -4.01 -7.27
C LYS A 36 0.95 -3.19 -6.22
N GLU A 37 1.77 -3.82 -5.37
CA GLU A 37 2.49 -3.12 -4.32
C GLU A 37 3.63 -2.25 -4.89
N MET A 38 4.32 -2.71 -5.94
CA MET A 38 5.29 -1.89 -6.66
C MET A 38 4.64 -0.64 -7.27
N ALA A 39 3.51 -0.81 -7.98
CA ALA A 39 2.76 0.31 -8.55
C ALA A 39 2.26 1.27 -7.47
N ARG A 40 1.76 0.75 -6.35
CA ARG A 40 1.37 1.57 -5.19
C ARG A 40 2.56 2.37 -4.67
N GLY A 41 3.72 1.74 -4.51
CA GLY A 41 4.96 2.39 -4.10
C GLY A 41 5.39 3.50 -5.07
N GLU A 42 5.28 3.28 -6.38
CA GLU A 42 5.52 4.30 -7.41
C GLU A 42 4.62 5.52 -7.24
N TRP A 43 3.32 5.29 -7.10
CA TRP A 43 2.35 6.36 -6.87
C TRP A 43 2.62 7.10 -5.57
N ASN A 44 3.01 6.41 -4.50
CA ASN A 44 3.38 7.03 -3.23
C ASN A 44 4.61 7.94 -3.37
N ARG A 45 5.65 7.50 -4.06
CA ARG A 45 6.84 8.34 -4.33
C ARG A 45 6.49 9.54 -5.20
N ALA A 46 5.65 9.35 -6.22
CA ALA A 46 5.18 10.44 -7.08
C ALA A 46 4.37 11.49 -6.30
N ARG A 47 3.42 11.05 -5.46
CA ARG A 47 2.66 11.93 -4.55
C ARG A 47 3.59 12.67 -3.58
N PHE A 48 4.56 11.96 -3.00
CA PHE A 48 5.54 12.57 -2.09
C PHE A 48 6.33 13.69 -2.76
N MET A 49 6.86 13.46 -3.96
CA MET A 49 7.57 14.49 -4.73
C MET A 49 6.65 15.67 -5.08
N ALA A 50 5.44 15.38 -5.58
CA ALA A 50 4.44 16.39 -5.90
C ALA A 50 4.11 17.28 -4.70
N ARG A 51 4.09 16.72 -3.48
CA ARG A 51 3.88 17.49 -2.24
C ARG A 51 4.90 18.61 -2.09
N PHE A 52 6.19 18.35 -2.30
CA PHE A 52 7.22 19.38 -2.15
C PHE A 52 7.10 20.50 -3.19
N PHE A 53 6.62 20.19 -4.39
CA PHE A 53 6.36 21.22 -5.40
C PHE A 53 5.12 22.06 -5.07
N LEU A 54 4.10 21.47 -4.43
CA LEU A 54 2.85 22.15 -4.10
C LEU A 54 2.88 22.89 -2.76
N LEU A 55 3.70 22.43 -1.81
CA LEU A 55 3.77 22.96 -0.44
C LEU A 55 3.96 24.49 -0.37
N PRO A 56 4.81 25.13 -1.20
CA PRO A 56 4.99 26.59 -1.16
C PRO A 56 3.73 27.39 -1.51
N TYR A 57 2.81 26.79 -2.25
CA TYR A 57 1.57 27.42 -2.72
C TYR A 57 0.35 27.00 -1.90
N ALA A 58 0.55 26.09 -0.94
CA ALA A 58 -0.51 25.54 -0.12
C ALA A 58 -0.90 26.52 1.00
N LYS A 59 -2.20 26.84 1.11
CA LYS A 59 -2.73 27.65 2.23
C LYS A 59 -2.83 26.86 3.55
N LYS A 60 -2.81 25.53 3.48
CA LYS A 60 -2.96 24.60 4.60
C LYS A 60 -1.97 23.45 4.43
N GLU A 61 -1.71 22.71 5.49
CA GLU A 61 -0.94 21.48 5.40
C GLU A 61 -1.65 20.48 4.47
N ILE A 62 -0.95 20.06 3.41
CA ILE A 62 -1.43 19.06 2.45
C ILE A 62 -0.85 17.72 2.86
N GLN A 63 -1.67 16.68 3.02
CA GLN A 63 -1.18 15.31 3.19
C GLN A 63 -0.85 14.70 1.83
N ILE A 64 0.04 13.70 1.82
CA ILE A 64 0.47 13.05 0.57
C ILE A 64 -0.74 12.43 -0.16
N THR A 65 -1.69 11.89 0.60
CA THR A 65 -2.93 11.28 0.09
C THR A 65 -3.95 12.29 -0.46
N ASP A 66 -3.80 13.58 -0.16
CA ASP A 66 -4.69 14.64 -0.69
C ASP A 66 -4.38 14.98 -2.15
N ILE A 67 -3.17 14.66 -2.64
CA ILE A 67 -2.69 15.02 -3.99
C ILE A 67 -3.40 14.20 -5.07
N ALA A 68 -3.54 12.90 -4.82
CA ALA A 68 -4.29 11.98 -5.66
C ALA A 68 -4.84 10.89 -4.74
N LYS A 69 -6.14 10.60 -4.85
CA LYS A 69 -6.82 9.59 -4.05
C LYS A 69 -6.92 8.30 -4.83
N PHE A 70 -6.57 7.20 -4.19
CA PHE A 70 -6.67 5.86 -4.77
C PHE A 70 -7.53 4.97 -3.89
N ASP A 71 -8.05 3.90 -4.47
CA ASP A 71 -8.98 2.98 -3.79
C ASP A 71 -8.37 2.34 -2.53
N TRP A 72 -7.05 2.15 -2.50
CA TRP A 72 -6.35 1.59 -1.33
C TRP A 72 -6.20 2.57 -0.16
N ASP A 73 -6.31 3.88 -0.38
CA ASP A 73 -6.24 4.86 0.71
C ASP A 73 -7.53 4.85 1.56
N LEU A 74 -8.62 4.29 1.04
CA LEU A 74 -9.91 4.19 1.74
C LEU A 74 -9.88 3.11 2.84
N VAL A 75 -9.09 2.06 2.63
CA VAL A 75 -9.02 0.89 3.53
C VAL A 75 -8.29 1.22 4.83
N GLU A 76 -7.27 2.09 4.80
CA GLU A 76 -6.52 2.49 5.99
C GLU A 76 -7.28 3.48 6.90
N SER A 77 -8.33 4.13 6.37
CA SER A 77 -9.07 5.15 7.13
C SER A 77 -9.98 4.60 8.23
N VAL A 78 -10.21 3.29 8.27
CA VAL A 78 -11.10 2.63 9.24
C VAL A 78 -10.41 2.39 10.59
N GLU A 79 -9.07 2.36 10.63
CA GLU A 79 -8.28 2.11 11.84
C GLU A 79 -7.75 3.37 12.53
N SER A 80 -8.14 4.58 12.08
CA SER A 80 -7.83 5.79 12.85
C SER A 80 -8.67 5.79 14.13
N VAL A 81 -8.15 5.14 15.17
CA VAL A 81 -8.56 5.33 16.56
C VAL A 81 -8.63 6.84 16.77
N SER A 82 -9.85 7.32 17.02
CA SER A 82 -10.16 8.68 17.44
C SER A 82 -9.04 9.19 18.35
N LYS A 83 -8.18 10.07 17.84
CA LYS A 83 -7.28 10.83 18.71
C LYS A 83 -8.19 11.59 19.68
N PRO A 84 -8.04 11.45 21.00
CA PRO A 84 -8.85 12.21 21.93
C PRO A 84 -8.61 13.70 21.65
N ASN A 85 -9.60 14.35 21.05
CA ASN A 85 -9.54 15.75 20.61
C ASN A 85 -9.65 16.75 21.79
N SER A 86 -9.56 16.28 23.04
CA SER A 86 -9.55 17.14 24.23
C SER A 86 -8.48 16.71 25.22
N ARG A 87 -7.89 17.72 25.89
CA ARG A 87 -6.91 17.55 26.97
C ARG A 87 -7.46 16.68 28.11
N GLU A 88 -8.78 16.73 28.32
CA GLU A 88 -9.49 15.95 29.33
C GLU A 88 -9.50 14.46 28.99
N ALA A 89 -9.81 14.10 27.73
CA ALA A 89 -9.80 12.71 27.29
C ALA A 89 -8.39 12.09 27.28
N PHE A 90 -7.35 12.90 27.11
CA PHE A 90 -5.96 12.45 27.28
C PHE A 90 -5.63 12.13 28.74
N LEU A 91 -6.04 13.00 29.68
CA LEU A 91 -5.78 12.78 31.11
C LEU A 91 -6.52 11.54 31.64
N GLU A 92 -7.76 11.32 31.20
CA GLU A 92 -8.53 10.14 31.59
C GLU A 92 -7.89 8.82 31.09
N ALA A 93 -7.32 8.83 29.88
CA ALA A 93 -6.61 7.67 29.35
C ALA A 93 -5.31 7.36 30.11
N VAL A 94 -4.58 8.40 30.55
CA VAL A 94 -3.35 8.25 31.35
C VAL A 94 -3.65 7.73 32.76
N GLU A 95 -4.78 8.12 33.35
CA GLU A 95 -5.19 7.66 34.68
C GLU A 95 -5.61 6.18 34.68
N LYS A 96 -6.28 5.71 33.62
CA LYS A 96 -6.67 4.29 33.46
C LYS A 96 -5.49 3.33 33.24
N LEU A 97 -4.29 3.84 33.01
CA LEU A 97 -3.06 3.04 32.77
C LEU A 97 -2.18 2.90 34.03
N LYS A 98 -2.57 3.49 35.16
CA LYS A 98 -1.92 3.29 36.47
C LYS A 98 -2.66 2.24 37.29
#